data_AF-A0A8T3PR05-F1
#
_entry.id   AF-A0A8T3PR05-F1
#
_cell.length_a   1.000
_cell.length_b   1.000
_cell.length_c   1.000
_cell.angle_alpha   90.00
_cell.angle_beta   90.00
_cell.angle_gamma   90.00
#
_symmetry.space_group_name_H-M   'P 1'
#
loop_
_entity.id
_entity.type
_entity.pdbx_description
1 polymer ?
#
loop_
_entity_poly.entity_id
_entity_poly.type
_entity_poly.pdbx_seq_one_letter_code
_entity_poly.pdbx_strand_id
1 'polypeptide(L)'
;MPKLGQSLSKTIGDLTDLIHNLPDGAQRDTLVQQQSKLIDELQTLIDNTVPEDTAKYRAATAALEKANRSLVKARRDIAKVAETINKIAEVVGVVGELAASIK
;
A
#
# COMPACT_ATOMS: atom_id res chain seq x y z
N MET A 1 -7.62 -16.29 3.88
CA MET A 1 -6.79 -15.07 3.81
C MET A 1 -7.61 -13.97 3.16
N PRO A 2 -7.52 -12.70 3.58
CA PRO A 2 -8.19 -11.61 2.88
C PRO A 2 -7.65 -11.51 1.44
N LYS A 3 -8.53 -11.28 0.47
CA LYS A 3 -8.15 -11.07 -0.93
C LYS A 3 -7.25 -9.83 -1.03
N LEU A 4 -6.27 -9.86 -1.94
CA LEU A 4 -5.32 -8.76 -2.17
C LEU A 4 -6.02 -7.39 -2.27
N GLY A 5 -7.12 -7.30 -3.01
CA GLY A 5 -7.90 -6.07 -3.12
C GLY A 5 -8.44 -5.55 -1.79
N GLN A 6 -8.94 -6.42 -0.90
CA GLN A 6 -9.40 -6.00 0.44
C GLN A 6 -8.25 -5.52 1.31
N SER A 7 -7.11 -6.22 1.26
CA SER A 7 -5.90 -5.80 1.97
C SER A 7 -5.40 -4.45 1.49
N LEU A 8 -5.41 -4.22 0.18
CA LEU A 8 -5.00 -2.97 -0.46
C LEU A 8 -5.95 -1.81 -0.11
N SER A 9 -7.27 -2.04 -0.16
CA SER A 9 -8.26 -1.04 0.30
C SER A 9 -8.08 -0.68 1.78
N LYS A 10 -7.79 -1.67 2.63
CA LYS A 10 -7.48 -1.41 4.05
C LYS A 10 -6.22 -0.57 4.21
N THR A 11 -5.15 -0.90 3.50
CA THR A 11 -3.89 -0.14 3.51
C THR A 11 -4.10 1.31 3.09
N ILE A 12 -4.90 1.55 2.04
CA ILE A 12 -5.27 2.90 1.59
C ILE A 12 -5.99 3.66 2.71
N GLY A 13 -6.95 3.02 3.40
CA GLY A 13 -7.66 3.63 4.53
C GLY A 13 -6.74 3.95 5.72
N ASP A 14 -5.86 3.02 6.09
CA ASP A 14 -4.87 3.23 7.16
C ASP A 14 -3.85 4.33 6.80
N LEU A 15 -3.53 4.50 5.50
CA LEU A 15 -2.74 5.62 4.99
C LEU A 15 -3.50 6.95 5.12
N THR A 16 -4.79 7.00 4.78
CA THR A 16 -5.62 8.21 4.95
C THR A 16 -5.60 8.66 6.41
N ASP A 17 -5.80 7.73 7.34
CA ASP A 17 -5.75 8.01 8.76
C ASP A 17 -4.38 8.57 9.17
N LEU A 18 -3.28 7.98 8.69
CA LEU A 18 -1.94 8.45 9.02
C LEU A 18 -1.66 9.85 8.45
N ILE A 19 -2.05 10.10 7.20
CA ILE A 19 -1.90 11.39 6.51
C ILE A 19 -2.67 12.50 7.23
N HIS A 20 -3.88 12.22 7.73
CA HIS A 20 -4.68 13.18 8.49
C HIS A 20 -4.06 13.52 9.85
N ASN A 21 -3.32 12.59 10.46
CA ASN A 21 -2.67 12.80 11.76
C ASN A 21 -1.24 13.36 11.64
N LEU A 22 -0.68 13.45 10.44
CA LEU A 22 0.64 14.03 10.19
C LEU A 22 0.51 15.54 9.96
N PRO A 23 1.39 16.36 10.56
CA PRO A 23 1.53 17.76 10.16
C PRO A 23 1.92 17.86 8.68
N ASP A 24 1.54 18.98 8.06
CA ASP A 24 1.91 19.28 6.69
C ASP A 24 3.44 19.31 6.52
N GLY A 25 3.92 18.69 5.44
CA GLY A 25 5.33 18.61 5.11
C GLY A 25 5.67 17.42 4.21
N ALA A 26 6.94 17.29 3.88
CA ALA A 26 7.42 16.34 2.87
C ALA A 26 7.02 14.88 3.12
N GLN A 27 6.92 14.45 4.38
CA GLN A 27 6.47 13.09 4.72
C GLN A 27 4.99 12.87 4.39
N ARG A 28 4.14 13.87 4.68
CA ARG A 28 2.71 13.84 4.35
C ARG A 28 2.54 13.82 2.84
N ASP A 29 3.24 14.69 2.11
CA ASP A 29 3.18 14.76 0.65
C ASP A 29 3.60 13.44 0.00
N THR A 30 4.67 12.82 0.51
CA THR A 30 5.14 11.52 0.04
C THR A 30 4.09 10.43 0.25
N LEU A 31 3.46 10.39 1.42
CA LEU A 31 2.41 9.41 1.71
C LEU A 31 1.15 9.64 0.85
N VAL A 32 0.78 10.90 0.59
CA VAL A 32 -0.33 11.23 -0.33
C VAL A 32 -0.04 10.74 -1.75
N GLN A 33 1.17 10.97 -2.25
CA GLN A 33 1.56 10.45 -3.58
C GLN A 33 1.53 8.93 -3.63
N GLN A 34 2.04 8.26 -2.60
CA GLN A 34 2.01 6.81 -2.51
C GLN A 34 0.59 6.27 -2.42
N GLN A 35 -0.29 6.94 -1.66
CA GLN A 35 -1.70 6.59 -1.58
C GLN A 35 -2.39 6.68 -2.95
N SER A 36 -2.16 7.75 -3.71
CA SER A 36 -2.71 7.91 -5.05
C SER A 36 -2.30 6.75 -5.96
N LYS A 37 -1.01 6.39 -5.96
CA LYS A 37 -0.51 5.25 -6.75
C LYS A 37 -1.20 3.95 -6.35
N LEU A 38 -1.33 3.67 -5.04
CA LEU A 38 -2.02 2.45 -4.60
C LEU A 38 -3.50 2.40 -5.03
N ILE A 39 -4.19 3.55 -5.12
CA ILE A 39 -5.56 3.64 -5.62
C ILE A 39 -5.61 3.29 -7.11
N ASP A 40 -4.71 3.86 -7.92
CA ASP A 40 -4.63 3.59 -9.36
C ASP A 40 -4.35 2.10 -9.63
N GLU A 41 -3.41 1.52 -8.88
CA GLU A 41 -3.08 0.11 -8.99
C GLU A 41 -4.24 -0.79 -8.50
N LEU A 42 -4.93 -0.42 -7.42
CA LEU A 42 -6.13 -1.13 -6.96
C LEU A 42 -7.20 -1.15 -8.03
N GLN A 43 -7.45 -0.02 -8.72
CA GLN A 43 -8.38 0.03 -9.84
C GLN A 43 -7.97 -0.93 -10.96
N THR A 44 -6.71 -0.93 -11.35
CA THR A 44 -6.20 -1.86 -12.38
C THR A 44 -6.40 -3.33 -11.98
N LEU A 45 -6.19 -3.68 -10.71
CA LEU A 45 -6.39 -5.04 -10.20
C LEU A 45 -7.87 -5.43 -10.00
N ILE A 46 -8.79 -4.46 -9.89
CA ILE A 46 -10.24 -4.70 -9.83
C ILE A 46 -10.79 -4.88 -11.25
N ASP A 47 -10.35 -4.03 -12.18
CA ASP A 47 -10.77 -4.05 -13.57
C ASP A 47 -10.32 -5.32 -14.30
N ASN A 48 -9.26 -5.97 -13.79
CA ASN A 48 -8.72 -7.20 -14.35
C ASN A 48 -8.74 -8.36 -13.35
N THR A 49 -9.19 -9.54 -13.77
CA THR A 49 -9.16 -10.72 -12.89
C THR A 49 -7.73 -11.21 -12.70
N VAL A 50 -7.19 -11.03 -11.49
CA VAL A 50 -5.84 -11.46 -11.14
C VAL A 50 -5.84 -12.90 -10.63
N PRO A 51 -5.05 -13.82 -11.21
CA PRO A 51 -4.93 -15.17 -10.68
C PRO A 51 -4.22 -15.14 -9.32
N GLU A 52 -4.93 -15.60 -8.28
CA GLU A 52 -4.47 -15.55 -6.87
C GLU A 52 -3.24 -16.46 -6.61
N ASP A 53 -2.92 -17.38 -7.52
CA ASP A 53 -1.85 -18.38 -7.35
C ASP A 53 -0.49 -17.98 -7.96
N THR A 54 -0.37 -16.76 -8.49
CA THR A 54 0.90 -16.29 -9.04
C THR A 54 1.90 -15.91 -7.94
N ALA A 55 3.20 -16.13 -8.20
CA ALA A 55 4.26 -15.67 -7.32
C ALA A 55 4.18 -14.15 -7.06
N LYS A 56 3.74 -13.37 -8.06
CA LYS A 56 3.52 -11.92 -7.95
C LYS A 56 2.38 -11.57 -7.00
N TYR A 57 1.26 -12.29 -7.03
CA TYR A 57 0.16 -12.08 -6.07
C TYR A 57 0.60 -12.35 -4.63
N ARG A 58 1.38 -13.43 -4.41
CA ARG A 58 1.92 -13.76 -3.08
C ARG A 58 2.91 -12.70 -2.59
N ALA A 59 3.79 -12.20 -3.47
CA ALA A 59 4.72 -11.12 -3.14
C ALA A 59 3.98 -9.83 -2.77
N ALA A 60 2.97 -9.42 -3.57
CA ALA A 60 2.15 -8.24 -3.30
C ALA A 60 1.42 -8.37 -1.95
N THR A 61 0.85 -9.53 -1.67
CA THR A 61 0.17 -9.82 -0.39
C THR A 61 1.14 -9.70 0.79
N ALA A 62 2.33 -10.27 0.68
CA ALA A 62 3.34 -10.22 1.75
C ALA A 62 3.85 -8.79 1.99
N ALA A 63 4.06 -8.01 0.92
CA ALA A 63 4.45 -6.61 1.02
C ALA A 63 3.36 -5.79 1.73
N LEU A 64 2.10 -5.96 1.35
CA LEU A 64 0.94 -5.31 1.98
C LEU A 64 0.84 -5.60 3.48
N GLU A 65 1.05 -6.85 3.90
CA GLU A 65 1.06 -7.19 5.31
C GLU A 65 2.18 -6.48 6.09
N LYS A 66 3.38 -6.38 5.52
CA LYS A 66 4.50 -5.65 6.14
C LYS A 66 4.19 -4.15 6.26
N ALA A 67 3.63 -3.57 5.21
CA ALA A 67 3.17 -2.18 5.18
C ALA A 67 2.13 -1.91 6.26
N ASN A 68 1.08 -2.73 6.35
CA ASN A 68 0.04 -2.60 7.37
C ASN A 68 0.59 -2.69 8.80
N ARG A 69 1.52 -3.61 9.05
CA ARG A 69 2.20 -3.67 10.36
C ARG A 69 2.98 -2.39 10.68
N SER A 70 3.56 -1.73 9.68
CA SER A 70 4.25 -0.45 9.87
C SER A 70 3.31 0.73 10.00
N LEU A 71 2.19 0.76 9.26
CA LEU A 71 1.15 1.77 9.45
C LEU A 71 0.61 1.76 10.88
N VAL A 72 0.31 0.58 11.43
CA VAL A 72 -0.12 0.44 12.83
C VAL A 72 0.92 0.99 13.81
N LYS A 73 2.22 0.80 13.52
CA LYS A 73 3.31 1.34 14.35
C LYS A 73 3.43 2.85 14.21
N ALA A 74 3.36 3.39 12.98
CA ALA A 74 3.47 4.81 12.70
C ALA A 74 2.29 5.62 13.27
N ARG A 75 1.09 5.03 13.31
CA ARG A 75 -0.08 5.62 14.01
C ARG A 75 0.16 5.81 15.52
N ARG A 76 1.07 5.03 16.11
CA ARG A 76 1.42 5.13 17.55
C ARG A 76 2.68 5.94 17.80
N ASP A 77 3.49 6.18 16.77
CA ASP A 77 4.82 6.75 16.87
C ASP A 77 5.22 7.41 15.55
N ILE A 78 5.11 8.74 15.51
CA ILE A 78 5.35 9.53 14.29
C ILE A 78 6.80 9.42 13.79
N ALA A 79 7.76 9.04 14.65
CA ALA A 79 9.14 8.81 14.25
C ALA A 79 9.28 7.63 13.27
N LYS A 80 8.29 6.71 13.25
CA LYS A 80 8.26 5.55 12.35
C LYS A 80 7.64 5.83 10.99
N VAL A 81 7.22 7.06 10.73
CA VAL A 81 6.63 7.47 9.45
C VAL A 81 7.62 7.25 8.30
N ALA A 82 8.91 7.53 8.50
CA ALA A 82 9.94 7.28 7.48
C ALA A 82 10.06 5.78 7.12
N GLU A 83 9.99 4.90 8.12
CA GLU A 83 9.99 3.44 7.88
C GLU A 83 8.72 3.01 7.12
N THR A 84 7.57 3.61 7.46
CA THR A 84 6.31 3.37 6.77
C THR A 84 6.38 3.82 5.31
N ILE A 85 6.89 5.01 5.02
CA ILE A 85 7.09 5.52 3.65
C ILE A 85 7.86 4.50 2.80
N ASN A 86 8.97 3.96 3.32
CA ASN A 86 9.77 2.98 2.60
C ASN A 86 9.00 1.68 2.33
N LYS A 87 8.22 1.20 3.30
CA LYS A 87 7.41 -0.02 3.14
C LYS A 87 6.24 0.17 2.20
N ILE A 88 5.61 1.35 2.20
CA ILE A 88 4.58 1.67 1.24
C ILE A 88 5.17 1.80 -0.17
N ALA A 89 6.39 2.34 -0.32
CA ALA A 89 7.08 2.35 -1.60
C ALA A 89 7.32 0.93 -2.15
N GLU A 90 7.74 -0.02 -1.30
CA GLU A 90 7.88 -1.43 -1.66
C GLU A 90 6.54 -2.00 -2.16
N VAL A 91 5.43 -1.72 -1.45
CA VAL A 91 4.10 -2.15 -1.88
C VAL A 91 3.73 -1.56 -3.23
N VAL A 92 3.90 -0.25 -3.44
CA VAL A 92 3.61 0.39 -4.73
C VAL A 92 4.38 -0.28 -5.86
N GLY A 93 5.66 -0.61 -5.64
CA GLY A 93 6.48 -1.30 -6.64
C GLY A 93 5.93 -2.69 -6.98
N VAL A 94 5.73 -3.54 -5.97
CA VAL A 94 5.32 -4.93 -6.18
C VAL A 94 3.88 -5.03 -6.72
N VAL A 95 2.98 -4.15 -6.26
CA VAL A 95 1.60 -4.09 -6.74
C VAL A 95 1.58 -3.56 -8.18
N GLY A 96 2.40 -2.56 -8.52
CA GLY A 96 2.52 -2.08 -9.89
C GLY A 96 3.10 -3.12 -10.86
N GLU A 97 4.08 -3.91 -10.43
CA GLU A 97 4.59 -5.04 -11.22
C GLU A 97 3.53 -6.13 -11.46
N LEU A 98 2.66 -6.35 -10.46
CA LEU A 98 1.54 -7.26 -10.59
C LEU A 98 0.51 -6.70 -11.58
N ALA A 99 0.08 -5.46 -11.39
CA ALA A 99 -0.85 -4.76 -12.28
C ALA A 99 -0.38 -4.75 -13.74
N ALA A 100 0.89 -4.41 -13.98
CA ALA A 100 1.49 -4.43 -15.31
C ALA A 100 1.54 -5.83 -15.94
N SER A 101 1.51 -6.90 -15.15
CA SER A 101 1.55 -8.28 -15.65
C SER A 101 0.20 -8.85 -16.06
N ILE A 102 -0.88 -8.12 -15.80
CA ILE A 102 -2.25 -8.51 -16.13
C ILE A 102 -2.73 -7.74 -17.39
N LYS A 103 -1.91 -6.83 -17.91
CA LYS A 103 -2.16 -6.04 -19.13
C LYS A 103 -1.81 -6.79 -20.41
#